data_AF-A0A4R0R6U4-F1
#
_entry.id   AF-A0A4R0R6U4-F1
#
_cell.length_a   1.000
_cell.length_b   1.000
_cell.length_c   1.000
_cell.angle_alpha   90.00
_cell.angle_beta   90.00
_cell.angle_gamma   90.00
#
_symmetry.space_group_name_H-M   'P 1'
#
loop_
_entity.id
_entity.type
_entity.pdbx_description
1 polymer ?
#
loop_
_entity_poly.entity_id
_entity_poly.type
_entity_poly.pdbx_seq_one_letter_code
_entity_poly.pdbx_strand_id
1 'polypeptide(L)'
;MGGGTLPPFPSLAAVKADIPLLNGLMKEYDETERMISADRTGATPEPLLMYSRLQNLYLFSMLCVTTDVPYAIIREVSAALKLFLLLVEYKSLIPVIKEVGFYGVPIDDLGVHRLRSIARSRMVELWLRDDVNATAGALKVIGQMVEEHKRELISKGSPHVQKPWRDQLPVYAQLADVLVFGNEFNKRTRYLLEQLLECARDQSATNFESTKELREDVVLSCRIHMSLVLSQLCGAENEAKAKQHTSWVVSQVRDRPYMREMLSGYVLREELPVEHPVATALGPAWFANASSSRSPETRSWWMPSGSGSSSSACAQCGAQKGSVGEELLRCSRCKDAYYCSKDCQKVAWKSHKSICRSAS
;
A
#
# COMPACT_ATOMS: atom_id res chain seq x y z
N MET A 1 9.29 -19.86 -25.07
CA MET A 1 8.75 -18.54 -24.74
C MET A 1 9.07 -17.62 -25.90
N GLY A 2 8.07 -17.12 -26.62
CA GLY A 2 8.30 -16.12 -27.67
C GLY A 2 8.79 -14.83 -26.99
N GLY A 3 9.98 -14.38 -27.36
CA GLY A 3 10.61 -13.19 -26.78
C GLY A 3 9.88 -11.92 -27.24
N GLY A 4 8.97 -11.42 -26.41
CA GLY A 4 8.47 -10.06 -26.52
C GLY A 4 9.23 -9.17 -25.54
N THR A 5 9.77 -8.06 -26.02
CA THR A 5 10.32 -7.00 -25.18
C THR A 5 9.18 -6.11 -24.70
N LEU A 6 9.12 -5.86 -23.39
CA LEU A 6 8.21 -4.83 -22.84
C LEU A 6 8.53 -3.47 -23.47
N PRO A 7 7.53 -2.58 -23.61
CA PRO A 7 7.78 -1.21 -24.04
C PRO A 7 8.70 -0.48 -23.04
N PRO A 8 9.35 0.62 -23.47
CA PRO A 8 10.19 1.41 -22.58
C PRO A 8 9.38 1.92 -21.38
N PHE A 9 10.04 2.01 -20.22
CA PHE A 9 9.40 2.52 -19.01
C PHE A 9 8.94 3.98 -19.23
N PRO A 10 7.66 4.31 -18.96
CA PRO A 10 7.09 5.60 -19.34
C PRO A 10 7.63 6.73 -18.47
N SER A 11 7.79 7.90 -19.07
CA SER A 11 8.11 9.12 -18.33
C SER A 11 6.91 9.60 -17.51
N LEU A 12 7.15 10.35 -16.44
CA LEU A 12 6.05 10.96 -15.66
C LEU A 12 5.16 11.88 -16.50
N ALA A 13 5.70 12.50 -17.56
CA ALA A 13 4.91 13.31 -18.49
C ALA A 13 3.92 12.44 -19.29
N ALA A 14 4.37 11.28 -19.79
CA ALA A 14 3.51 10.32 -20.48
C ALA A 14 2.44 9.73 -19.55
N VAL A 15 2.81 9.39 -18.31
CA VAL A 15 1.86 8.93 -17.29
C VAL A 15 0.79 10.00 -17.00
N LYS A 16 1.20 11.26 -16.87
CA LYS A 16 0.27 12.38 -16.63
C LYS A 16 -0.68 12.63 -17.81
N ALA A 17 -0.27 12.30 -19.03
CA ALA A 17 -1.14 12.44 -20.21
C ALA A 17 -2.31 11.43 -20.20
N ASP A 18 -2.15 10.27 -19.55
CA ASP A 18 -3.22 9.26 -19.41
C ASP A 18 -4.26 9.67 -18.34
N ILE A 19 -3.91 10.55 -17.39
CA ILE A 19 -4.77 10.89 -16.24
C ILE A 19 -6.12 11.51 -16.63
N PRO A 20 -6.20 12.53 -17.51
CA PRO A 20 -7.49 13.08 -17.93
C PRO A 20 -8.42 12.03 -18.54
N LEU A 21 -7.86 11.08 -19.30
CA LEU A 21 -8.62 10.00 -19.91
C LEU A 21 -9.11 9.01 -18.85
N LEU A 22 -8.28 8.64 -17.88
CA LEU A 22 -8.71 7.83 -16.74
C LEU A 22 -9.90 8.50 -16.02
N ASN A 23 -9.78 9.78 -15.70
CA ASN A 23 -10.83 10.51 -14.99
C ASN A 23 -12.14 10.58 -15.79
N GLY A 24 -12.06 10.78 -17.10
CA GLY A 24 -13.23 10.75 -17.99
C GLY A 24 -13.92 9.38 -17.99
N LEU A 25 -13.15 8.31 -18.18
CA LEU A 25 -13.67 6.93 -18.19
C LEU A 25 -14.25 6.51 -16.84
N MET A 26 -13.62 6.92 -15.72
CA MET A 26 -14.15 6.67 -14.38
C MET A 26 -15.45 7.43 -14.13
N LYS A 27 -15.59 8.66 -14.63
CA LYS A 27 -16.80 9.46 -14.51
C LYS A 27 -17.96 8.84 -15.32
N GLU A 28 -17.70 8.47 -16.57
CA GLU A 28 -18.67 7.77 -17.43
C GLU A 28 -19.16 6.48 -16.76
N TYR A 29 -18.26 5.73 -16.12
CA TYR A 29 -18.62 4.55 -15.36
C TYR A 29 -19.53 4.85 -14.17
N ASP A 30 -19.13 5.80 -13.32
CA ASP A 30 -19.90 6.20 -12.14
C ASP A 30 -21.30 6.73 -12.50
N GLU A 31 -21.45 7.36 -13.66
CA GLU A 31 -22.72 7.83 -14.21
C GLU A 31 -23.55 6.65 -14.76
N THR A 32 -22.90 5.71 -15.46
CA THR A 32 -23.55 4.51 -16.00
C THR A 32 -24.03 3.56 -14.89
N GLU A 33 -23.24 3.35 -13.82
CA GLU A 33 -23.66 2.57 -12.65
C GLU A 33 -24.82 3.22 -11.89
N ARG A 34 -24.89 4.56 -11.86
CA ARG A 34 -26.03 5.26 -11.23
C ARG A 34 -27.31 5.18 -12.07
N MET A 35 -27.20 5.04 -13.39
CA MET A 35 -28.33 4.93 -14.31
C MET A 35 -28.91 3.51 -14.40
N ILE A 36 -28.14 2.48 -14.01
CA ILE A 36 -28.51 1.07 -14.18
C ILE A 36 -28.54 0.39 -12.80
N SER A 37 -29.53 0.75 -11.98
CA SER A 37 -30.01 -0.14 -10.92
C SER A 37 -31.09 -1.06 -11.50
N ALA A 38 -30.86 -2.38 -11.41
CA ALA A 38 -31.69 -3.51 -11.85
C ALA A 38 -31.20 -4.19 -13.15
N ASP A 39 -30.83 -5.47 -13.00
CA ASP A 39 -30.63 -6.46 -14.05
C ASP A 39 -29.64 -6.14 -15.19
N ARG A 40 -28.35 -6.45 -14.98
CA ARG A 40 -27.61 -7.46 -15.79
C ARG A 40 -26.12 -7.56 -15.44
N THR A 41 -25.63 -8.76 -15.68
CA THR A 41 -24.25 -9.28 -15.58
C THR A 41 -23.32 -8.80 -16.71
N GLY A 42 -23.22 -7.51 -17.03
CA GLY A 42 -22.49 -7.13 -18.26
C GLY A 42 -22.01 -5.71 -18.49
N ALA A 43 -21.97 -4.82 -17.49
CA ALA A 43 -21.49 -3.45 -17.71
C ALA A 43 -20.53 -2.98 -16.60
N THR A 44 -19.41 -3.66 -16.44
CA THR A 44 -18.19 -3.06 -15.88
C THR A 44 -17.63 -2.07 -16.90
N PRO A 45 -16.93 -0.97 -16.51
CA PRO A 45 -16.19 -0.19 -17.49
C PRO A 45 -15.12 -1.14 -17.99
N GLU A 46 -15.18 -1.57 -19.27
CA GLU A 46 -14.44 -2.75 -19.72
C GLU A 46 -12.98 -2.60 -19.27
N PRO A 47 -12.51 -3.34 -18.24
CA PRO A 47 -11.20 -3.07 -17.66
C PRO A 47 -10.11 -3.24 -18.72
N LEU A 48 -10.43 -4.01 -19.77
CA LEU A 48 -9.67 -4.18 -20.99
C LEU A 48 -9.60 -2.91 -21.86
N LEU A 49 -10.70 -2.17 -22.05
CA LEU A 49 -10.71 -0.88 -22.72
C LEU A 49 -9.84 0.13 -21.96
N MET A 50 -9.94 0.15 -20.62
CA MET A 50 -9.09 1.03 -19.82
C MET A 50 -7.62 0.63 -19.93
N TYR A 51 -7.31 -0.67 -19.84
CA TYR A 51 -5.97 -1.22 -19.99
C TYR A 51 -5.35 -0.89 -21.35
N SER A 52 -6.10 -1.08 -22.44
CA SER A 52 -5.64 -0.81 -23.79
C SER A 52 -5.42 0.69 -24.06
N ARG A 53 -6.17 1.59 -23.41
CA ARG A 53 -6.08 3.04 -23.63
C ARG A 53 -5.12 3.79 -22.70
N LEU A 54 -4.80 3.24 -21.52
CA LEU A 54 -4.00 3.90 -20.48
C LEU A 54 -2.65 3.21 -20.30
N GLN A 55 -2.01 2.83 -21.41
CA GLN A 55 -0.82 1.98 -21.42
C GLN A 55 0.34 2.55 -20.61
N ASN A 56 0.53 3.87 -20.56
CA ASN A 56 1.63 4.46 -19.78
C ASN A 56 1.32 4.34 -18.29
N LEU A 57 0.09 4.68 -17.89
CA LEU A 57 -0.30 4.60 -16.48
C LEU A 57 -0.25 3.16 -15.95
N TYR A 58 -0.72 2.16 -16.70
CA TYR A 58 -0.66 0.76 -16.26
C TYR A 58 0.78 0.24 -16.17
N LEU A 59 1.65 0.56 -17.14
CA LEU A 59 3.03 0.06 -17.14
C LEU A 59 3.80 0.68 -15.98
N PHE A 60 3.63 1.99 -15.80
CA PHE A 60 4.16 2.71 -14.67
C PHE A 60 3.70 2.08 -13.35
N SER A 61 2.39 1.89 -13.18
CA SER A 61 1.80 1.36 -11.94
C SER A 61 2.31 -0.03 -11.58
N MET A 62 2.56 -0.88 -12.58
CA MET A 62 3.06 -2.25 -12.36
C MET A 62 4.57 -2.29 -12.06
N LEU A 63 5.36 -1.41 -12.67
CA LEU A 63 6.83 -1.52 -12.70
C LEU A 63 7.56 -0.44 -11.90
N CYS A 64 6.92 0.66 -11.51
CA CYS A 64 7.59 1.75 -10.80
C CYS A 64 8.16 1.32 -9.45
N VAL A 65 9.22 1.98 -9.01
CA VAL A 65 9.63 2.01 -7.61
C VAL A 65 8.58 2.82 -6.85
N THR A 66 7.90 2.19 -5.89
CA THR A 66 6.71 2.77 -5.24
C THR A 66 7.02 4.01 -4.40
N THR A 67 8.24 4.17 -3.91
CA THR A 67 8.70 5.38 -3.21
C THR A 67 8.85 6.59 -4.13
N ASP A 68 9.13 6.37 -5.41
CA ASP A 68 9.41 7.42 -6.39
C ASP A 68 8.13 7.97 -7.03
N VAL A 69 6.98 7.35 -6.76
CA VAL A 69 5.68 7.83 -7.24
C VAL A 69 5.37 9.17 -6.59
N PRO A 70 5.15 10.25 -7.36
CA PRO A 70 4.76 11.54 -6.79
C PRO A 70 3.41 11.44 -6.09
N TYR A 71 3.28 12.05 -4.91
CA TYR A 71 2.03 12.06 -4.13
C TYR A 71 0.81 12.46 -4.96
N ALA A 72 0.99 13.47 -5.83
CA ALA A 72 -0.06 14.01 -6.71
C ALA A 72 -0.70 13.00 -7.67
N ILE A 73 -0.08 11.83 -7.92
CA ILE A 73 -0.61 10.81 -8.83
C ILE A 73 -0.86 9.45 -8.14
N ILE A 74 -0.66 9.34 -6.82
CA ILE A 74 -0.83 8.08 -6.09
C ILE A 74 -2.25 7.53 -6.24
N ARG A 75 -3.26 8.40 -6.28
CA ARG A 75 -4.66 8.00 -6.43
C ARG A 75 -4.90 7.32 -7.77
N GLU A 76 -4.37 7.88 -8.85
CA GLU A 76 -4.49 7.41 -10.22
C GLU A 76 -3.73 6.09 -10.42
N VAL A 77 -2.51 6.00 -9.87
CA VAL A 77 -1.72 4.75 -9.84
C VAL A 77 -2.47 3.65 -9.06
N SER A 78 -3.04 3.98 -7.90
CA SER A 78 -3.83 3.04 -7.11
C SER A 78 -5.10 2.59 -7.85
N ALA A 79 -5.75 3.49 -8.60
CA ALA A 79 -6.91 3.16 -9.42
C ALA A 79 -6.54 2.22 -10.56
N ALA A 80 -5.44 2.47 -11.26
CA ALA A 80 -4.93 1.59 -12.31
C ALA A 80 -4.62 0.19 -11.77
N LEU A 81 -3.96 0.07 -10.61
CA LEU A 81 -3.71 -1.23 -9.97
C LEU A 81 -5.01 -1.98 -9.65
N LYS A 82 -6.03 -1.30 -9.11
CA LYS A 82 -7.33 -1.92 -8.81
C LYS A 82 -8.04 -2.42 -10.07
N LEU A 83 -8.04 -1.61 -11.13
CA LEU A 83 -8.64 -2.00 -12.42
C LEU A 83 -7.88 -3.17 -13.05
N PHE A 84 -6.54 -3.17 -12.94
CA PHE A 84 -5.73 -4.28 -13.40
C PHE A 84 -6.02 -5.56 -12.61
N LEU A 85 -6.22 -5.46 -11.29
CA LEU A 85 -6.61 -6.62 -10.47
C LEU A 85 -7.94 -7.23 -10.93
N LEU A 86 -8.91 -6.43 -11.39
CA LEU A 86 -10.14 -6.97 -11.99
C LEU A 86 -9.83 -7.88 -13.19
N LEU A 87 -8.90 -7.51 -14.07
CA LEU A 87 -8.52 -8.33 -15.23
C LEU A 87 -7.93 -9.69 -14.85
N VAL A 88 -7.17 -9.74 -13.75
CA VAL A 88 -6.43 -10.94 -13.34
C VAL A 88 -7.09 -11.74 -12.22
N GLU A 89 -8.20 -11.25 -11.65
CA GLU A 89 -8.96 -11.93 -10.59
C GLU A 89 -10.35 -12.39 -11.02
N TYR A 90 -11.01 -11.67 -11.95
CA TYR A 90 -12.35 -12.03 -12.38
C TYR A 90 -12.31 -13.18 -13.40
N LYS A 91 -12.96 -14.30 -13.06
CA LYS A 91 -12.94 -15.53 -13.89
C LYS A 91 -13.38 -15.30 -15.34
N SER A 92 -14.30 -14.36 -15.58
CA SER A 92 -14.75 -14.01 -16.93
C SER A 92 -13.75 -13.16 -17.72
N LEU A 93 -12.83 -12.45 -17.05
CA LEU A 93 -11.84 -11.58 -17.68
C LEU A 93 -10.47 -12.24 -17.84
N ILE A 94 -10.16 -13.27 -17.03
CA ILE A 94 -8.90 -14.01 -17.12
C ILE A 94 -8.63 -14.57 -18.54
N PRO A 95 -9.59 -15.21 -19.24
CA PRO A 95 -9.35 -15.68 -20.61
C PRO A 95 -8.99 -14.54 -21.57
N VAL A 96 -9.62 -13.37 -21.39
CA VAL A 96 -9.43 -12.20 -22.23
C VAL A 96 -8.04 -11.60 -22.04
N ILE A 97 -7.58 -11.43 -20.80
CA ILE A 97 -6.23 -10.90 -20.55
C ILE A 97 -5.13 -11.90 -20.94
N LYS A 98 -5.40 -13.21 -20.93
CA LYS A 98 -4.48 -14.22 -21.46
C LYS A 98 -4.31 -14.11 -22.97
N GLU A 99 -5.40 -13.81 -23.69
CA GLU A 99 -5.40 -13.59 -25.14
C GLU A 99 -4.71 -12.28 -25.52
N VAL A 100 -5.08 -11.17 -24.86
CA VAL A 100 -4.48 -9.84 -25.10
C VAL A 100 -3.01 -9.79 -24.65
N GLY A 101 -2.68 -10.55 -23.60
CA GLY A 101 -1.35 -10.57 -23.01
C GLY A 101 -1.02 -9.32 -22.19
N PHE A 102 0.16 -9.34 -21.58
CA PHE A 102 0.70 -8.18 -20.89
C PHE A 102 1.61 -7.41 -21.86
N TYR A 103 1.10 -6.30 -22.40
CA TYR A 103 1.76 -5.49 -23.44
C TYR A 103 2.10 -6.32 -24.69
N GLY A 104 1.14 -7.13 -25.14
CA GLY A 104 1.29 -8.00 -26.32
C GLY A 104 2.14 -9.24 -26.07
N VAL A 105 2.64 -9.46 -24.85
CA VAL A 105 3.31 -10.69 -24.45
C VAL A 105 2.26 -11.67 -23.91
N PRO A 106 2.03 -12.83 -24.57
CA PRO A 106 1.06 -13.82 -24.09
C PRO A 106 1.39 -14.28 -22.68
N ILE A 107 0.35 -14.44 -21.85
CA ILE A 107 0.50 -14.91 -20.46
C ILE A 107 -0.28 -16.20 -20.24
N ASP A 108 0.34 -17.14 -19.54
CA ASP A 108 -0.31 -18.36 -19.05
C ASP A 108 -0.89 -18.14 -17.65
N ASP A 109 -1.43 -19.19 -17.03
CA ASP A 109 -2.01 -19.10 -15.68
C ASP A 109 -0.96 -18.71 -14.63
N LEU A 110 0.30 -19.10 -14.85
CA LEU A 110 1.41 -18.68 -13.99
C LEU A 110 1.71 -17.19 -14.16
N GLY A 111 1.64 -16.67 -15.39
CA GLY A 111 1.76 -15.25 -15.70
C GLY A 111 0.67 -14.42 -15.03
N VAL A 112 -0.59 -14.85 -15.13
CA VAL A 112 -1.74 -14.23 -14.43
C VAL A 112 -1.51 -14.22 -12.91
N HIS A 113 -1.10 -15.36 -12.36
CA HIS A 113 -0.79 -15.49 -10.93
C HIS A 113 0.30 -14.50 -10.49
N ARG A 114 1.40 -14.41 -11.24
CA ARG A 114 2.52 -13.48 -10.96
C ARG A 114 2.08 -12.02 -11.04
N LEU A 115 1.38 -11.64 -12.11
CA LEU A 115 0.91 -10.27 -12.31
C LEU A 115 -0.06 -9.83 -11.22
N ARG A 116 -0.96 -10.71 -10.78
CA ARG A 116 -1.83 -10.47 -9.63
C ARG A 116 -1.03 -10.26 -8.34
N SER A 117 -0.03 -11.10 -8.08
CA SER A 117 0.84 -10.95 -6.90
C SER A 117 1.60 -9.63 -6.92
N ILE A 118 2.13 -9.23 -8.08
CA ILE A 118 2.84 -7.95 -8.27
C ILE A 118 1.88 -6.79 -8.00
N ALA A 119 0.70 -6.77 -8.62
CA ALA A 119 -0.26 -5.69 -8.46
C ALA A 119 -0.72 -5.52 -7.00
N ARG A 120 -0.99 -6.62 -6.29
CA ARG A 120 -1.34 -6.57 -4.86
C ARG A 120 -0.18 -6.08 -4.00
N SER A 121 1.03 -6.58 -4.23
CA SER A 121 2.27 -6.14 -3.56
C SER A 121 2.48 -4.63 -3.71
N ARG A 122 2.39 -4.12 -4.94
CA ARG A 122 2.54 -2.69 -5.24
C ARG A 122 1.47 -1.84 -4.56
N MET A 123 0.23 -2.33 -4.53
CA MET A 123 -0.86 -1.63 -3.85
C MET A 123 -0.63 -1.55 -2.33
N VAL A 124 -0.12 -2.64 -1.72
CA VAL A 124 0.28 -2.65 -0.30
C VAL A 124 1.40 -1.64 -0.04
N GLU A 125 2.48 -1.67 -0.84
CA GLU A 125 3.60 -0.72 -0.71
C GLU A 125 3.15 0.74 -0.80
N LEU A 126 2.31 1.08 -1.79
CA LEU A 126 1.79 2.44 -1.97
C LEU A 126 0.95 2.89 -0.78
N TRP A 127 0.10 2.01 -0.25
CA TRP A 127 -0.73 2.31 0.92
C TRP A 127 0.07 2.42 2.20
N LEU A 128 1.21 1.72 2.30
CA LEU A 128 2.07 1.81 3.46
C LEU A 128 2.99 3.04 3.45
N ARG A 129 3.12 3.79 2.36
CA ARG A 129 3.91 5.02 2.37
C ARG A 129 3.46 5.96 3.50
N ASP A 130 4.42 6.59 4.15
CA ASP A 130 4.24 7.55 5.25
C ASP A 130 3.36 8.76 4.89
N ASP A 131 3.26 9.13 3.61
CA ASP A 131 2.37 10.19 3.14
C ASP A 131 0.94 9.72 2.82
N VAL A 132 0.68 8.41 2.85
CA VAL A 132 -0.63 7.79 2.57
C VAL A 132 -1.21 7.09 3.79
N ASN A 133 -0.41 6.25 4.44
CA ASN A 133 -0.68 5.53 5.68
C ASN A 133 -2.03 4.77 5.76
N ALA A 134 -2.43 4.11 4.66
CA ALA A 134 -3.68 3.34 4.56
C ALA A 134 -3.52 1.89 5.03
N THR A 135 -3.06 1.70 6.28
CA THR A 135 -2.66 0.39 6.84
C THR A 135 -3.79 -0.65 6.91
N ALA A 136 -5.03 -0.22 7.19
CA ALA A 136 -6.18 -1.13 7.25
C ALA A 136 -6.51 -1.76 5.88
N GLY A 137 -6.39 -0.99 4.80
CA GLY A 137 -6.55 -1.49 3.43
C GLY A 137 -5.43 -2.48 3.09
N ALA A 138 -4.20 -2.13 3.43
CA ALA A 138 -3.02 -2.96 3.21
C ALA A 138 -3.14 -4.32 3.95
N LEU A 139 -3.62 -4.31 5.20
CA LEU A 139 -3.84 -5.52 6.00
C LEU A 139 -4.84 -6.47 5.36
N LYS A 140 -5.93 -5.94 4.80
CA LYS A 140 -6.91 -6.77 4.10
C LYS A 140 -6.29 -7.48 2.90
N VAL A 141 -5.51 -6.78 2.09
CA VAL A 141 -4.91 -7.31 0.85
C VAL A 141 -3.80 -8.31 1.17
N ILE A 142 -2.84 -7.94 2.03
CA ILE A 142 -1.75 -8.86 2.40
C ILE A 142 -2.27 -10.08 3.15
N GLY A 143 -3.32 -9.93 3.96
CA GLY A 143 -3.99 -11.04 4.64
C GLY A 143 -4.59 -12.04 3.65
N GLN A 144 -5.24 -11.56 2.59
CA GLN A 144 -5.73 -12.43 1.51
C GLN A 144 -4.60 -13.17 0.81
N MET A 145 -3.49 -12.48 0.49
CA MET A 145 -2.31 -13.10 -0.12
C MET A 145 -1.72 -14.21 0.76
N VAL A 146 -1.58 -13.96 2.06
CA VAL A 146 -1.06 -14.93 3.03
C VAL A 146 -1.96 -16.16 3.13
N GLU A 147 -3.29 -15.97 3.20
CA GLU A 147 -4.23 -17.09 3.30
C GLU A 147 -4.31 -17.91 2.00
N GLU A 148 -4.25 -17.25 0.84
CA GLU A 148 -4.15 -17.93 -0.46
C GLU A 148 -2.87 -18.78 -0.54
N HIS A 149 -1.73 -18.22 -0.17
CA HIS A 149 -0.45 -18.91 -0.19
C HIS A 149 -0.42 -20.10 0.80
N LYS A 150 -0.96 -19.95 2.02
CA LYS A 150 -1.07 -21.08 2.96
C LYS A 150 -1.92 -22.23 2.39
N ARG A 151 -3.05 -21.92 1.76
CA ARG A 151 -3.90 -22.93 1.11
C ARG A 151 -3.15 -23.64 -0.02
N GLU A 152 -2.36 -22.90 -0.79
CA GLU A 152 -1.53 -23.45 -1.85
C GLU A 152 -0.49 -24.44 -1.30
N LEU A 153 0.25 -24.06 -0.24
CA LEU A 153 1.22 -24.94 0.42
C LEU A 153 0.58 -26.24 0.92
N ILE A 154 -0.61 -26.15 1.53
CA ILE A 154 -1.35 -27.33 2.00
C ILE A 154 -1.74 -28.22 0.82
N SER A 155 -2.31 -27.63 -0.25
CA SER A 155 -2.76 -28.37 -1.43
C SER A 155 -1.62 -29.12 -2.14
N LYS A 156 -0.41 -28.56 -2.09
CA LYS A 156 0.80 -29.14 -2.69
C LYS A 156 1.54 -30.10 -1.77
N GLY A 157 1.12 -30.27 -0.52
CA GLY A 157 1.85 -31.06 0.47
C GLY A 157 3.26 -30.53 0.75
N SER A 158 3.44 -29.20 0.70
CA SER A 158 4.75 -28.56 0.81
C SER A 158 5.39 -28.78 2.20
N PRO A 159 6.71 -28.98 2.29
CA PRO A 159 7.41 -29.01 3.58
C PRO A 159 7.35 -27.67 4.33
N HIS A 160 6.95 -26.58 3.65
CA HIS A 160 6.89 -25.24 4.22
C HIS A 160 5.53 -24.87 4.84
N VAL A 161 4.56 -25.80 4.95
CA VAL A 161 3.23 -25.52 5.53
C VAL A 161 3.31 -24.86 6.91
N GLN A 162 4.25 -25.29 7.77
CA GLN A 162 4.44 -24.72 9.11
C GLN A 162 5.42 -23.54 9.16
N LYS A 163 6.13 -23.26 8.05
CA LYS A 163 7.12 -22.18 7.93
C LYS A 163 6.96 -21.47 6.58
N PRO A 164 5.77 -20.91 6.30
CA PRO A 164 5.44 -20.44 4.95
C PRO A 164 6.27 -19.24 4.49
N TRP A 165 6.85 -18.46 5.42
CA TRP A 165 7.80 -17.40 5.10
C TRP A 165 9.10 -17.91 4.44
N ARG A 166 9.45 -19.21 4.59
CA ARG A 166 10.57 -19.81 3.86
C ARG A 166 10.28 -20.02 2.38
N ASP A 167 9.01 -20.08 1.99
CA ASP A 167 8.58 -20.17 0.59
C ASP A 167 8.40 -18.78 -0.04
N GLN A 168 7.67 -17.88 0.62
CA GLN A 168 7.34 -16.54 0.11
C GLN A 168 7.86 -15.41 1.00
N LEU A 169 9.18 -15.30 1.16
CA LEU A 169 9.81 -14.29 2.02
C LEU A 169 9.28 -12.84 1.81
N PRO A 170 9.15 -12.33 0.56
CA PRO A 170 8.67 -10.95 0.33
C PRO A 170 7.28 -10.66 0.91
N VAL A 171 6.34 -11.60 0.74
CA VAL A 171 4.95 -11.42 1.19
C VAL A 171 4.87 -11.33 2.71
N TYR A 172 5.66 -12.14 3.42
CA TYR A 172 5.68 -12.12 4.88
C TYR A 172 6.49 -10.93 5.44
N ALA A 173 7.50 -10.43 4.71
CA ALA A 173 8.15 -9.17 5.06
C ALA A 173 7.18 -7.98 4.96
N GLN A 174 6.41 -7.90 3.87
CA GLN A 174 5.34 -6.89 3.75
C GLN A 174 4.26 -7.03 4.82
N LEU A 175 3.88 -8.27 5.19
CA LEU A 175 2.97 -8.49 6.31
C LEU A 175 3.55 -7.88 7.61
N ALA A 176 4.84 -8.04 7.87
CA ALA A 176 5.49 -7.44 9.03
C ALA A 176 5.43 -5.90 8.98
N ASP A 177 5.69 -5.29 7.83
CA ASP A 177 5.54 -3.83 7.65
C ASP A 177 4.11 -3.38 7.96
N VAL A 178 3.11 -4.07 7.40
CA VAL A 178 1.69 -3.75 7.65
C VAL A 178 1.33 -3.85 9.12
N LEU A 179 1.77 -4.90 9.82
CA LEU A 179 1.48 -5.10 11.24
C LEU A 179 2.12 -4.00 12.09
N VAL A 180 3.39 -3.69 11.86
CA VAL A 180 4.12 -2.70 12.67
C VAL A 180 3.59 -1.30 12.41
N PHE A 181 3.33 -0.93 11.16
CA PHE A 181 2.72 0.36 10.83
C PHE A 181 1.25 0.44 11.25
N GLY A 182 0.57 -0.70 11.37
CA GLY A 182 -0.75 -0.84 11.99
C GLY A 182 -0.74 -0.84 13.52
N ASN A 183 0.41 -0.60 14.17
CA ASN A 183 0.60 -0.58 15.62
C ASN A 183 0.31 -1.93 16.33
N GLU A 184 0.46 -3.06 15.63
CA GLU A 184 0.28 -4.40 16.19
C GLU A 184 1.53 -4.89 16.93
N PHE A 185 1.83 -4.29 18.09
CA PHE A 185 3.01 -4.60 18.90
C PHE A 185 2.76 -5.75 19.88
N ASN A 186 2.64 -6.97 19.35
CA ASN A 186 2.30 -8.14 20.13
C ASN A 186 3.30 -9.30 19.92
N LYS A 187 3.15 -10.37 20.71
CA LYS A 187 4.03 -11.55 20.65
C LYS A 187 4.02 -12.24 19.28
N ARG A 188 2.93 -12.13 18.50
CA ARG A 188 2.83 -12.74 17.16
C ARG A 188 3.66 -11.95 16.15
N THR A 189 3.59 -10.62 16.20
CA THR A 189 4.42 -9.74 15.36
C THR A 189 5.91 -9.95 15.67
N ARG A 190 6.28 -10.01 16.96
CA ARG A 190 7.65 -10.37 17.37
C ARG A 190 8.08 -11.71 16.79
N TYR A 191 7.27 -12.75 16.95
CA TYR A 191 7.58 -14.08 16.43
C TYR A 191 7.79 -14.07 14.92
N LEU A 192 6.91 -13.41 14.14
CA LEU A 192 7.07 -13.28 12.70
C LEU A 192 8.41 -12.62 12.34
N LEU A 193 8.75 -11.50 12.98
CA LEU A 193 10.02 -10.79 12.75
C LEU A 193 11.24 -11.66 13.08
N GLU A 194 11.20 -12.44 14.16
CA GLU A 194 12.25 -13.39 14.52
C GLU A 194 12.43 -14.45 13.43
N GLN A 195 11.33 -15.01 12.93
CA GLN A 195 11.34 -16.03 11.88
C GLN A 195 11.83 -15.49 10.52
N LEU A 196 11.45 -14.26 10.17
CA LEU A 196 11.93 -13.58 8.97
C LEU A 196 13.43 -13.29 9.07
N LEU A 197 13.90 -12.83 10.23
CA LEU A 197 15.31 -12.54 10.45
C LEU A 197 16.18 -13.81 10.39
N GLU A 198 15.71 -14.92 10.93
CA GLU A 198 16.35 -16.24 10.80
C GLU A 198 16.38 -16.65 9.32
N CYS A 199 15.24 -16.60 8.64
CA CYS A 199 15.10 -17.00 7.25
C CYS A 199 16.00 -16.17 6.31
N ALA A 200 16.06 -14.86 6.51
CA ALA A 200 16.84 -13.96 5.66
C ALA A 200 18.36 -14.20 5.80
N ARG A 201 18.83 -14.59 6.99
CA ARG A 201 20.24 -14.90 7.28
C ARG A 201 20.68 -16.30 6.89
N ASP A 202 19.74 -17.17 6.54
CA ASP A 202 20.03 -18.55 6.19
C ASP A 202 20.77 -18.63 4.84
N GLN A 203 22.09 -18.70 4.92
CA GLN A 203 22.99 -18.83 3.75
C GLN A 203 22.89 -20.21 3.08
N SER A 204 22.26 -21.20 3.73
CA SER A 204 22.08 -22.53 3.16
C SER A 204 20.89 -22.61 2.18
N ALA A 205 20.11 -21.54 2.05
CA ALA A 205 18.98 -21.49 1.14
C ALA A 205 19.43 -21.65 -0.32
N THR A 206 18.73 -22.50 -1.07
CA THR A 206 19.05 -22.81 -2.47
C THR A 206 18.99 -21.59 -3.40
N ASN A 207 18.18 -20.60 -3.03
CA ASN A 207 18.01 -19.34 -3.77
C ASN A 207 18.75 -18.16 -3.13
N PHE A 208 19.72 -18.39 -2.23
CA PHE A 208 20.37 -17.32 -1.47
C PHE A 208 20.99 -16.25 -2.37
N GLU A 209 21.83 -16.65 -3.34
CA GLU A 209 22.52 -15.68 -4.20
C GLU A 209 21.58 -14.85 -5.07
N SER A 210 20.54 -15.46 -5.64
CA SER A 210 19.56 -14.74 -6.47
C SER A 210 18.63 -13.83 -5.66
N THR A 211 18.64 -13.92 -4.33
CA THR A 211 17.77 -13.14 -3.43
C THR A 211 18.55 -12.36 -2.38
N LYS A 212 19.85 -12.18 -2.57
CA LYS A 212 20.75 -11.59 -1.57
C LYS A 212 20.34 -10.17 -1.16
N GLU A 213 20.11 -9.28 -2.13
CA GLU A 213 19.71 -7.88 -1.87
C GLU A 213 18.41 -7.81 -1.08
N LEU A 214 17.38 -8.55 -1.52
CA LEU A 214 16.11 -8.67 -0.79
C LEU A 214 16.32 -9.16 0.65
N ARG A 215 17.21 -10.13 0.88
CA ARG A 215 17.48 -10.66 2.22
C ARG A 215 18.16 -9.62 3.11
N GLU A 216 19.08 -8.84 2.56
CA GLU A 216 19.72 -7.73 3.27
C GLU A 216 18.70 -6.66 3.67
N ASP A 217 17.78 -6.32 2.76
CA ASP A 217 16.67 -5.39 3.02
C ASP A 217 15.75 -5.93 4.13
N VAL A 218 15.38 -7.21 4.07
CA VAL A 218 14.54 -7.86 5.11
C VAL A 218 15.25 -7.88 6.46
N VAL A 219 16.57 -8.12 6.50
CA VAL A 219 17.34 -8.04 7.76
C VAL A 219 17.28 -6.63 8.35
N LEU A 220 17.45 -5.60 7.52
CA LEU A 220 17.40 -4.22 7.96
C LEU A 220 16.00 -3.83 8.46
N SER A 221 14.95 -4.06 7.66
CA SER A 221 13.57 -3.73 8.03
C SER A 221 13.13 -4.49 9.28
N CYS A 222 13.44 -5.79 9.39
CA CYS A 222 13.11 -6.58 10.58
C CYS A 222 13.82 -6.04 11.83
N ARG A 223 15.06 -5.56 11.73
CA ARG A 223 15.76 -4.99 12.88
C ARG A 223 15.25 -3.59 13.26
N ILE A 224 14.83 -2.77 12.29
CA ILE A 224 14.12 -1.51 12.56
C ILE A 224 12.85 -1.82 13.35
N HIS A 225 12.01 -2.71 12.82
CA HIS A 225 10.76 -3.12 13.44
C HIS A 225 10.94 -3.76 14.81
N MET A 226 11.91 -4.67 14.98
CA MET A 226 12.20 -5.31 16.26
C MET A 226 12.60 -4.30 17.32
N SER A 227 13.31 -3.22 16.96
CA SER A 227 13.67 -2.18 17.92
C SER A 227 12.43 -1.51 18.53
N LEU A 228 11.39 -1.29 17.73
CA LEU A 228 10.13 -0.72 18.17
C LEU A 228 9.23 -1.76 18.86
N VAL A 229 8.97 -2.90 18.23
CA VAL A 229 8.07 -3.94 18.77
C VAL A 229 8.54 -4.39 20.16
N LEU A 230 9.84 -4.63 20.34
CA LEU A 230 10.37 -5.06 21.63
C LEU A 230 10.35 -3.94 22.68
N SER A 231 10.49 -2.66 22.29
CA SER A 231 10.39 -1.55 23.26
C SER A 231 8.98 -1.41 23.83
N GLN A 232 7.97 -1.85 23.06
CA GLN A 232 6.57 -1.85 23.48
C GLN A 232 6.17 -3.10 24.28
N LEU A 233 6.94 -4.19 24.20
CA LEU A 233 6.68 -5.41 24.96
C LEU A 233 7.35 -5.34 26.35
N CYS A 234 6.56 -5.46 27.42
CA CYS A 234 7.08 -5.43 28.79
C CYS A 234 8.16 -6.51 29.04
N GLY A 235 9.18 -6.17 29.84
CA GLY A 235 10.20 -7.09 30.34
C GLY A 235 11.63 -6.63 30.05
N ALA A 236 12.52 -6.78 31.04
CA ALA A 236 13.91 -6.34 30.93
C ALA A 236 14.68 -6.99 29.76
N GLU A 237 14.36 -8.24 29.43
CA GLU A 237 14.94 -8.93 28.28
C GLU A 237 14.54 -8.28 26.95
N ASN A 238 13.27 -7.88 26.81
CA ASN A 238 12.80 -7.22 25.59
C ASN A 238 13.46 -5.83 25.46
N GLU A 239 13.59 -5.09 26.56
CA GLU A 239 14.27 -3.78 26.55
C GLU A 239 15.75 -3.90 26.15
N ALA A 240 16.46 -4.90 26.68
CA ALA A 240 17.85 -5.16 26.32
C ALA A 240 17.99 -5.51 24.83
N LYS A 241 17.12 -6.38 24.32
CA LYS A 241 17.09 -6.74 22.89
C LYS A 241 16.70 -5.54 22.01
N ALA A 242 15.73 -4.74 22.42
CA ALA A 242 15.34 -3.52 21.71
C ALA A 242 16.54 -2.59 21.51
N LYS A 243 17.30 -2.32 22.60
CA LYS A 243 18.54 -1.54 22.54
C LYS A 243 19.59 -2.16 21.61
N GLN A 244 19.75 -3.48 21.64
CA GLN A 244 20.67 -4.19 20.73
C GLN A 244 20.28 -3.99 19.25
N HIS A 245 18.99 -4.10 18.93
CA HIS A 245 18.47 -3.85 17.59
C HIS A 245 18.66 -2.40 17.18
N THR A 246 18.34 -1.44 18.06
CA THR A 246 18.56 -0.01 17.83
C THR A 246 20.02 0.29 17.52
N SER A 247 20.96 -0.15 18.35
CA SER A 247 22.40 0.10 18.17
C SER A 247 22.91 -0.48 16.86
N TRP A 248 22.45 -1.68 16.47
CA TRP A 248 22.82 -2.27 15.19
C TRP A 248 22.30 -1.43 14.01
N VAL A 249 21.04 -1.00 14.04
CA VAL A 249 20.47 -0.19 12.93
C VAL A 249 21.22 1.13 12.82
N VAL A 250 21.46 1.79 13.95
CA VAL A 250 22.25 3.04 14.00
C VAL A 250 23.63 2.82 13.38
N SER A 251 24.34 1.73 13.72
CA SER A 251 25.67 1.47 13.16
C SER A 251 25.65 1.22 11.65
N GLN A 252 24.53 0.72 11.09
CA GLN A 252 24.42 0.53 9.64
C GLN A 252 24.15 1.83 8.89
N VAL A 253 23.41 2.77 9.48
CA VAL A 253 22.90 3.95 8.77
C VAL A 253 23.63 5.24 9.11
N ARG A 254 24.32 5.33 10.27
CA ARG A 254 24.90 6.60 10.78
C ARG A 254 25.73 7.33 9.73
N ASP A 255 26.62 6.61 9.06
CA ASP A 255 27.56 7.14 8.07
C ASP A 255 27.03 7.03 6.63
N ARG A 256 25.75 6.69 6.45
CA ARG A 256 25.10 6.47 5.15
C ARG A 256 23.90 7.40 4.97
N PRO A 257 24.12 8.72 4.78
CA PRO A 257 23.04 9.71 4.70
C PRO A 257 22.08 9.49 3.52
N TYR A 258 22.47 8.76 2.48
CA TYR A 258 21.57 8.38 1.38
C TYR A 258 20.42 7.45 1.84
N MET A 259 20.59 6.72 2.95
CA MET A 259 19.55 5.85 3.52
C MET A 259 18.49 6.62 4.31
N ARG A 260 18.67 7.94 4.48
CA ARG A 260 17.80 8.78 5.30
C ARG A 260 16.36 8.76 4.84
N GLU A 261 16.11 8.88 3.54
CA GLU A 261 14.76 8.88 2.99
C GLU A 261 14.02 7.57 3.27
N MET A 262 14.67 6.44 3.01
CA MET A 262 14.13 5.12 3.33
C MET A 262 13.85 5.02 4.83
N LEU A 263 14.81 5.36 5.68
CA LEU A 263 14.66 5.21 7.14
C LEU A 263 13.56 6.11 7.71
N SER A 264 13.43 7.35 7.23
CA SER A 264 12.38 8.30 7.64
C SER A 264 10.99 7.69 7.47
N GLY A 265 10.73 6.97 6.36
CA GLY A 265 9.44 6.31 6.11
C GLY A 265 9.11 5.17 7.09
N TYR A 266 10.09 4.68 7.86
CA TYR A 266 9.87 3.70 8.93
C TYR A 266 9.73 4.37 10.30
N VAL A 267 10.60 5.34 10.61
CA VAL A 267 10.84 5.78 11.99
C VAL A 267 10.22 7.13 12.36
N LEU A 268 9.77 7.91 11.38
CA LEU A 268 9.17 9.25 11.57
C LEU A 268 7.68 9.29 11.19
N ARG A 269 6.93 8.23 11.52
CA ARG A 269 5.49 8.15 11.24
C ARG A 269 4.68 8.87 12.32
N GLU A 270 3.72 9.70 11.91
CA GLU A 270 2.88 10.51 12.80
C GLU A 270 1.99 9.65 13.72
N GLU A 271 1.63 8.43 13.28
CA GLU A 271 0.68 7.55 13.95
C GLU A 271 1.32 6.54 14.90
N LEU A 272 2.65 6.60 15.08
CA LEU A 272 3.33 5.79 16.09
C LEU A 272 2.93 6.27 17.50
N PRO A 273 2.64 5.35 18.44
CA PRO A 273 2.26 5.74 19.79
C PRO A 273 3.42 6.28 20.63
N VAL A 274 4.66 6.02 20.20
CA VAL A 274 5.89 6.50 20.84
C VAL A 274 6.89 6.93 19.78
N GLU A 275 7.85 7.76 20.18
CA GLU A 275 9.02 8.01 19.34
C GLU A 275 9.76 6.71 19.04
N HIS A 276 10.13 6.53 17.79
CA HIS A 276 10.82 5.32 17.36
C HIS A 276 12.24 5.27 17.96
N PRO A 277 12.67 4.16 18.61
CA PRO A 277 13.97 4.10 19.29
C PRO A 277 15.18 4.44 18.40
N VAL A 278 15.15 4.03 17.12
CA VAL A 278 16.17 4.40 16.13
C VAL A 278 16.17 5.90 15.80
N ALA A 279 14.99 6.54 15.72
CA ALA A 279 14.90 7.98 15.48
C ALA A 279 15.50 8.76 16.66
N THR A 280 15.13 8.38 17.89
CA THR A 280 15.68 8.96 19.12
C THR A 280 17.20 8.80 19.19
N ALA A 281 17.73 7.62 18.84
CA ALA A 281 19.18 7.36 18.89
C ALA A 281 19.97 8.12 17.82
N LEU A 282 19.39 8.35 16.63
CA LEU A 282 20.05 9.13 15.56
C LEU A 282 19.98 10.64 15.82
N GLY A 283 18.89 11.09 16.43
CA GLY A 283 18.60 12.49 16.71
C GLY A 283 18.09 13.26 15.48
N PRO A 284 17.36 14.37 15.69
CA PRO A 284 16.70 15.12 14.62
C PRO A 284 17.68 15.70 13.59
N ALA A 285 18.90 16.05 14.01
CA ALA A 285 19.93 16.55 13.12
C ALA A 285 20.32 15.54 12.01
N TRP A 286 20.24 14.24 12.29
CA TRP A 286 20.50 13.22 11.28
C TRP A 286 19.43 13.23 10.19
N PHE A 287 18.19 13.63 10.51
CA PHE A 287 17.04 13.68 9.59
C PHE A 287 16.81 15.05 8.93
N ALA A 288 17.51 16.11 9.34
CA ALA A 288 17.28 17.50 8.89
C ALA A 288 17.32 17.70 7.36
N ASN A 289 18.04 16.85 6.64
CA ASN A 289 18.18 16.90 5.18
C ASN A 289 17.51 15.70 4.49
N ALA A 290 16.49 15.09 5.09
CA ALA A 290 15.65 14.12 4.37
C ALA A 290 14.91 14.89 3.29
N SER A 291 15.06 14.49 2.03
CA SER A 291 14.49 15.22 0.89
C SER A 291 13.04 15.62 1.16
N SER A 292 12.80 16.92 1.07
CA SER A 292 11.51 17.60 1.16
C SER A 292 10.54 17.25 0.02
N SER A 293 10.80 16.19 -0.75
CA SER A 293 9.79 15.56 -1.61
C SER A 293 8.48 15.29 -0.85
N ARG A 294 8.58 15.20 0.49
CA ARG A 294 7.53 14.97 1.48
C ARG A 294 7.32 16.17 2.44
N SER A 295 7.79 17.36 2.09
CA SER A 295 7.55 18.59 2.86
C SER A 295 6.07 18.98 2.80
N PRO A 296 5.48 19.51 3.88
CA PRO A 296 4.17 20.16 3.83
C PRO A 296 4.06 21.30 2.78
N GLU A 297 5.18 21.85 2.33
CA GLU A 297 5.21 22.89 1.28
C GLU A 297 5.09 22.29 -0.13
N THR A 298 5.49 21.03 -0.34
CA THR A 298 5.11 20.24 -1.53
C THR A 298 3.76 19.53 -1.36
N ARG A 299 3.19 19.49 -0.14
CA ARG A 299 1.74 19.40 0.11
C ARG A 299 0.99 20.70 -0.25
N SER A 300 1.64 21.66 -0.93
CA SER A 300 0.91 22.73 -1.62
C SER A 300 -0.08 22.07 -2.57
N TRP A 301 -1.37 22.14 -2.21
CA TRP A 301 -2.47 21.85 -3.11
C TRP A 301 -2.19 22.56 -4.42
N TRP A 302 -1.76 21.81 -5.43
CA TRP A 302 -1.85 22.25 -6.80
C TRP A 302 -3.33 22.53 -7.02
N MET A 303 -3.71 23.81 -6.87
CA MET A 303 -4.98 24.35 -7.31
C MET A 303 -4.82 24.56 -8.82
N PRO A 304 -5.45 23.76 -9.69
CA PRO A 304 -5.80 24.29 -10.98
C PRO A 304 -6.86 25.35 -10.69
N SER A 305 -6.58 26.61 -11.03
CA SER A 305 -7.62 27.63 -11.08
C SER A 305 -8.75 27.13 -11.98
N GLY A 306 -9.87 26.68 -11.39
CA GLY A 306 -11.07 26.33 -12.15
C GLY A 306 -11.87 25.15 -11.59
N SER A 307 -12.99 25.49 -10.94
CA SER A 307 -14.14 24.66 -10.58
C SER A 307 -14.02 23.74 -9.36
N GLY A 308 -14.79 24.09 -8.33
CA GLY A 308 -14.82 23.43 -7.03
C GLY A 308 -15.58 22.10 -7.03
N SER A 309 -15.07 21.16 -6.22
CA SER A 309 -15.84 20.09 -5.61
C SER A 309 -14.98 19.49 -4.48
N SER A 310 -15.21 19.97 -3.26
CA SER A 310 -14.66 19.38 -2.03
C SER A 310 -15.00 17.89 -1.94
N SER A 311 -13.99 17.05 -1.74
CA SER A 311 -14.12 15.60 -1.55
C SER A 311 -15.02 15.27 -0.35
N SER A 312 -16.24 14.81 -0.61
CA SER A 312 -17.23 14.46 0.40
C SER A 312 -17.19 12.95 0.66
N ALA A 313 -16.45 12.53 1.69
CA ALA A 313 -16.49 11.16 2.23
C ALA A 313 -16.98 11.18 3.67
N CYS A 314 -17.65 10.10 4.10
CA CYS A 314 -18.15 9.99 5.45
C CYS A 314 -17.00 9.96 6.46
N ALA A 315 -16.99 10.91 7.40
CA ALA A 315 -15.96 11.03 8.42
C ALA A 315 -15.92 9.85 9.43
N GLN A 316 -16.93 8.98 9.42
CA GLN A 316 -16.97 7.79 10.31
C GLN A 316 -16.53 6.50 9.62
N CYS A 317 -17.01 6.25 8.41
CA CYS A 317 -16.82 4.96 7.74
C CYS A 317 -16.10 5.07 6.39
N GLY A 318 -15.75 6.28 5.97
CA GLY A 318 -15.05 6.54 4.69
C GLY A 318 -15.93 6.39 3.45
N ALA A 319 -17.23 6.09 3.60
CA ALA A 319 -18.14 5.94 2.46
C ALA A 319 -18.28 7.25 1.68
N GLN A 320 -18.06 7.21 0.36
CA GLN A 320 -18.12 8.39 -0.52
C GLN A 320 -19.55 8.77 -0.94
N LYS A 321 -20.57 8.00 -0.55
CA LYS A 321 -21.99 8.26 -0.84
C LYS A 321 -22.87 7.92 0.37
N GLY A 322 -23.98 8.64 0.54
CA GLY A 322 -25.07 8.21 1.43
C GLY A 322 -25.59 6.86 0.96
N SER A 323 -25.93 5.96 1.89
CA SER A 323 -26.69 4.77 1.52
C SER A 323 -28.00 5.26 0.89
N VAL A 324 -28.26 4.91 -0.38
CA VAL A 324 -29.39 5.37 -1.20
C VAL A 324 -29.19 6.72 -1.90
N GLY A 325 -28.07 6.93 -2.61
CA GLY A 325 -27.96 8.00 -3.64
C GLY A 325 -28.10 9.46 -3.16
N GLU A 326 -28.30 9.69 -1.87
CA GLU A 326 -28.43 10.99 -1.26
C GLU A 326 -27.05 11.61 -0.97
N GLU A 327 -26.98 12.94 -1.07
CA GLU A 327 -25.83 13.72 -0.65
C GLU A 327 -25.47 13.40 0.81
N LEU A 328 -24.17 13.36 1.12
CA LEU A 328 -23.75 13.14 2.50
C LEU A 328 -24.33 14.23 3.41
N LEU A 329 -24.88 13.81 4.54
CA LEU A 329 -25.36 14.71 5.57
C LEU A 329 -24.21 15.55 6.10
N ARG A 330 -24.35 16.86 6.01
CA ARG A 330 -23.42 17.80 6.62
C ARG A 330 -23.74 17.96 8.10
N CYS A 331 -22.70 18.08 8.92
CA CYS A 331 -22.87 18.50 10.30
C CYS A 331 -23.62 19.84 10.34
N SER A 332 -24.77 19.88 11.00
CA SER A 332 -25.62 21.09 11.04
C SER A 332 -24.94 22.27 11.72
N ARG A 333 -23.90 22.02 12.54
CA ARG A 333 -23.15 23.06 13.26
C ARG A 333 -21.99 23.62 12.44
N CYS A 334 -21.07 22.78 11.97
CA CYS A 334 -19.86 23.23 11.28
C CYS A 334 -19.95 23.20 9.76
N LYS A 335 -20.88 22.43 9.19
CA LYS A 335 -21.02 22.15 7.75
C LYS A 335 -19.78 21.51 7.06
N ASP A 336 -18.67 21.38 7.77
CA ASP A 336 -17.39 20.86 7.26
C ASP A 336 -17.21 19.33 7.37
N ALA A 337 -18.01 18.67 8.21
CA ALA A 337 -17.99 17.21 8.34
C ALA A 337 -19.19 16.57 7.64
N TYR A 338 -18.93 15.50 6.89
CA TYR A 338 -19.90 14.78 6.08
C TYR A 338 -20.15 13.37 6.64
N TYR A 339 -21.41 12.91 6.60
CA TYR A 339 -21.82 11.61 7.12
C TYR A 339 -22.80 10.93 6.17
N CYS A 340 -22.65 9.63 5.95
CA CYS A 340 -23.57 8.88 5.10
C CYS A 340 -24.92 8.59 5.78
N SER A 341 -25.01 8.72 7.11
CA SER A 341 -26.25 8.57 7.88
C SER A 341 -26.16 9.32 9.21
N LYS A 342 -27.33 9.56 9.84
CA LYS A 342 -27.39 10.13 11.21
C LYS A 342 -26.72 9.22 12.24
N ASP A 343 -26.67 7.91 11.99
CA ASP A 343 -26.01 6.96 12.89
C ASP A 343 -24.49 7.09 12.79
N CYS A 344 -23.93 7.24 11.59
CA CYS A 344 -22.51 7.57 11.40
C CYS A 344 -22.15 8.91 12.06
N GLN A 345 -23.02 9.92 11.98
CA GLN A 345 -22.83 11.19 12.69
C GLN A 345 -22.81 10.99 14.22
N LYS A 346 -23.71 10.18 14.79
CA LYS A 346 -23.75 9.91 16.24
C LYS A 346 -22.52 9.17 16.73
N VAL A 347 -22.03 8.18 15.98
CA VAL A 347 -20.82 7.42 16.34
C VAL A 347 -19.59 8.33 16.28
N ALA A 348 -19.46 9.11 15.21
CA ALA A 348 -18.37 10.07 15.06
C ALA A 348 -18.48 11.27 16.01
N TRP A 349 -19.63 11.52 16.65
CA TRP A 349 -19.82 12.71 17.47
C TRP A 349 -18.83 12.78 18.63
N LYS A 350 -18.45 11.64 19.22
CA LYS A 350 -17.49 11.60 20.33
C LYS A 350 -16.13 12.19 19.93
N SER A 351 -15.64 11.91 18.72
CA SER A 351 -14.39 12.45 18.19
C SER A 351 -14.57 13.80 17.49
N HIS A 352 -15.69 14.03 16.82
CA HIS A 352 -15.97 15.28 16.10
C HIS A 352 -16.27 16.46 17.02
N LYS A 353 -16.84 16.24 18.22
CA LYS A 353 -17.27 17.31 19.13
C LYS A 353 -16.14 18.28 19.50
N SER A 354 -14.90 17.81 19.64
CA SER A 354 -13.74 18.64 19.99
C SER A 354 -13.32 19.61 18.88
N ILE A 355 -13.63 19.27 17.63
CA ILE A 355 -13.27 20.05 16.44
C ILE A 355 -14.47 20.75 15.78
N CYS A 356 -15.70 20.48 16.23
CA CYS A 356 -16.92 21.05 15.67
C CYS A 356 -17.11 22.53 16.08
N ARG A 357 -16.79 23.45 15.17
CA ARG A 357 -16.96 24.90 15.34
C ARG A 357 -18.13 25.39 14.49
N SER A 358 -18.93 26.34 14.98
CA SER A 358 -20.07 26.86 14.22
C SER A 358 -19.59 27.52 12.92
N ALA A 359 -20.25 27.22 11.81
CA ALA A 359 -19.99 27.90 10.54
C ALA A 359 -20.38 29.38 10.70
N SER A 360 -19.41 30.29 10.53
CA SER A 360 -19.67 31.74 10.47
C SER A 360 -20.48 32.12 9.23
#